data_AF-A0A8T5LBU6-F1
#
_entry.id   AF-A0A8T5LBU6-F1
#
_cell.length_a   1.000
_cell.length_b   1.000
_cell.length_c   1.000
_cell.angle_alpha   90.00
_cell.angle_beta   90.00
_cell.angle_gamma   90.00
#
_symmetry.space_group_name_H-M   'P 1'
#
loop_
_entity.id
_entity.type
_entity.pdbx_description
1 polymer ?
#
loop_
_entity_poly.entity_id
_entity_poly.type
_entity_poly.pdbx_seq_one_letter_code
_entity_poly.pdbx_strand_id
1 'polypeptide(L)'
;IALFILANSTIIDGSSSNMITRTSGIIFLLFFSVFLYYSIEVFKQTRKKLTKKGANIKKRSPLLITAIIVGGLIALIIGGKWTVDGAVQIANLFGLSQFLISATVIALGTSLPELATAITAAKRNETGIIVGNVAGANIFNIFWIIGITAIIAPIAVPEFINMDIAFMGIATLLLLGFIFVGKRGQIERWQGIIFIILYAAYVLSVILRG
;
A
#
# COMPACT_ATOMS: atom_id res chain seq x y z
N ILE A 1 4.58 12.89 -2.02
CA ILE A 1 4.76 14.36 -1.99
C ILE A 1 4.21 14.95 -0.69
N ALA A 2 2.89 14.89 -0.43
CA ALA A 2 2.31 15.42 0.82
C ALA A 2 2.99 14.88 2.09
N LEU A 3 3.26 13.57 2.15
CA LEU A 3 3.99 12.97 3.28
C LEU A 3 5.41 13.54 3.44
N PHE A 4 6.16 13.72 2.35
CA PHE A 4 7.52 14.27 2.40
C PHE A 4 7.53 15.69 2.96
N ILE A 5 6.58 16.53 2.51
CA ILE A 5 6.43 17.91 2.98
C ILE A 5 6.09 17.91 4.48
N LEU A 6 5.07 17.18 4.89
CA LEU A 6 4.59 17.19 6.28
C LEU A 6 5.52 16.46 7.27
N ALA A 7 6.43 15.64 6.77
CA ALA A 7 7.43 14.93 7.58
C ALA A 7 8.73 15.73 7.78
N ASN A 8 9.01 16.74 6.94
CA ASN A 8 10.26 17.51 6.94
C ASN A 8 10.07 18.96 7.41
N SER A 9 9.49 19.13 8.60
CA SER A 9 9.25 20.45 9.21
C SER A 9 10.54 21.21 9.54
N THR A 10 11.71 20.59 9.65
CA THR A 10 12.97 21.31 9.87
C THR A 10 13.43 22.02 8.60
N ILE A 11 13.35 21.33 7.45
CA ILE A 11 13.77 21.87 6.14
C ILE A 11 12.78 22.93 5.66
N ILE A 12 11.49 22.76 5.94
CA ILE A 12 10.42 23.62 5.42
C ILE A 12 10.08 24.76 6.39
N ASP A 13 9.92 24.46 7.68
CA ASP A 13 9.45 25.43 8.68
C ASP A 13 10.58 25.94 9.61
N GLY A 14 11.81 25.43 9.46
CA GLY A 14 12.93 25.79 10.35
C GLY A 14 12.78 25.26 11.79
N SER A 15 11.89 24.28 12.01
CA SER A 15 11.63 23.72 13.34
C SER A 15 12.83 22.94 13.90
N SER A 16 12.89 22.77 15.22
CA SER A 16 14.01 22.11 15.92
C SER A 16 14.10 20.60 15.70
N SER A 17 13.03 19.96 15.21
CA SER A 17 12.97 18.51 14.99
C SER A 17 11.88 18.15 13.98
N ASN A 18 12.15 17.16 13.13
CA ASN A 18 11.18 16.63 12.17
C ASN A 18 10.11 15.82 12.89
N MET A 19 8.84 16.22 12.74
CA MET A 19 7.73 15.54 13.39
C MET A 19 6.43 15.69 12.60
N ILE A 20 5.68 14.60 12.46
CA ILE A 20 4.30 14.64 11.98
C ILE A 20 3.43 15.01 13.18
N THR A 21 2.96 16.25 13.18
CA THR A 21 2.13 16.82 14.24
C THR A 21 0.67 16.34 14.15
N ARG A 22 -0.13 16.60 15.20
CA ARG A 22 -1.58 16.36 15.19
C ARG A 22 -2.27 17.09 14.05
N THR A 23 -1.82 18.30 13.72
CA THR A 23 -2.35 19.11 12.61
C THR A 23 -2.11 18.41 11.27
N SER A 24 -0.91 17.89 11.04
CA SER A 24 -0.59 17.08 9.86
C SER A 24 -1.48 15.82 9.79
N GLY A 25 -1.75 15.19 10.94
CA GLY A 25 -2.66 14.05 11.04
C GLY A 25 -4.10 14.39 10.62
N ILE A 26 -4.64 15.55 11.06
CA ILE A 26 -5.96 16.04 10.65
C ILE A 26 -5.99 16.28 9.13
N ILE A 27 -4.94 16.89 8.56
CA ILE A 27 -4.83 17.12 7.11
C ILE A 27 -4.88 15.79 6.35
N PHE A 28 -4.16 14.76 6.81
CA PHE A 28 -4.22 13.42 6.20
C PHE A 28 -5.62 12.82 6.26
N LEU A 29 -6.33 12.93 7.38
CA LEU A 29 -7.71 12.43 7.48
C LEU A 29 -8.69 13.19 6.60
N LEU A 30 -8.49 14.49 6.38
CA LEU A 30 -9.29 15.26 5.42
C LEU A 30 -9.05 14.77 3.99
N PHE A 31 -7.81 14.54 3.59
CA PHE A 31 -7.50 13.94 2.29
C PHE A 31 -8.10 12.54 2.14
N PHE A 32 -8.03 11.72 3.18
CA PHE A 32 -8.66 10.41 3.18
C PHE A 32 -10.19 10.49 3.04
N SER A 33 -10.82 11.46 3.69
CA SER A 33 -12.28 11.69 3.60
C SER A 33 -12.71 12.09 2.19
N VAL A 34 -11.95 12.98 1.54
CA VAL A 34 -12.16 13.36 0.14
C VAL A 34 -12.00 12.14 -0.79
N PHE A 35 -10.95 11.34 -0.57
CA PHE A 35 -10.72 10.11 -1.31
C PHE A 35 -11.88 9.11 -1.15
N LEU A 36 -12.37 8.88 0.07
CA LEU A 36 -13.52 8.01 0.32
C LEU A 36 -14.77 8.50 -0.37
N TYR A 37 -15.08 9.80 -0.28
CA TYR A 37 -16.22 10.39 -0.96
C TYR A 37 -16.15 10.16 -2.47
N TYR A 38 -15.01 10.48 -3.09
CA TYR A 38 -14.78 10.24 -4.51
C TYR A 38 -14.92 8.77 -4.89
N SER A 39 -14.34 7.86 -4.10
CA SER A 39 -14.37 6.41 -4.35
C SER A 39 -15.80 5.85 -4.29
N ILE A 40 -16.61 6.31 -3.32
CA ILE A 40 -18.03 5.94 -3.20
C ILE A 40 -18.81 6.43 -4.42
N GLU A 41 -18.54 7.65 -4.90
CA GLU A 41 -19.24 8.22 -6.04
C GLU A 41 -18.90 7.47 -7.35
N VAL A 42 -17.62 7.17 -7.59
CA VAL A 42 -17.17 6.34 -8.72
C VAL A 42 -17.78 4.94 -8.66
N PHE A 43 -17.87 4.34 -7.47
CA PHE A 43 -18.49 3.04 -7.28
C PHE A 43 -19.99 3.06 -7.62
N LYS A 44 -20.74 4.07 -7.16
CA LYS A 44 -22.16 4.24 -7.48
C LYS A 44 -22.39 4.37 -8.99
N GLN A 45 -21.56 5.14 -9.68
CA GLN A 45 -21.64 5.30 -11.14
C GLN A 45 -21.34 3.99 -11.87
N THR A 46 -20.29 3.27 -11.46
CA THR A 46 -19.93 1.97 -12.01
C THR A 46 -21.05 0.95 -11.84
N ARG A 47 -21.64 0.87 -10.64
CA ARG A 47 -22.80 -0.01 -10.36
C ARG A 47 -23.98 0.32 -11.27
N LYS A 48 -24.35 1.61 -11.39
CA LYS A 48 -25.46 2.06 -12.26
C LYS A 48 -25.24 1.66 -13.72
N LYS A 49 -24.00 1.74 -14.21
CA LYS A 49 -23.61 1.34 -15.57
C LYS A 49 -23.73 -0.18 -15.78
N LEU A 50 -23.31 -0.99 -14.81
CA LEU A 50 -23.41 -2.45 -14.86
C LEU A 50 -24.87 -2.92 -14.85
N THR A 51 -25.73 -2.31 -14.02
CA THR A 51 -27.17 -2.61 -13.99
C THR A 51 -27.85 -2.24 -15.30
N LYS A 52 -27.52 -1.08 -15.90
CA LYS A 52 -28.05 -0.68 -17.22
C LYS A 52 -27.62 -1.59 -18.37
N LYS A 53 -26.42 -2.18 -18.31
CA LYS A 53 -25.90 -3.09 -19.34
C LYS A 53 -26.52 -4.49 -19.30
N GLY A 54 -27.50 -4.76 -18.42
CA GLY A 54 -28.13 -6.08 -18.31
C GLY A 54 -27.13 -7.19 -17.95
N ALA A 55 -26.04 -6.84 -17.24
CA ALA A 55 -25.04 -7.82 -16.86
C ALA A 55 -25.71 -8.95 -16.07
N ASN A 56 -25.61 -10.17 -16.58
CA ASN A 56 -26.27 -11.34 -16.01
C ASN A 56 -25.50 -11.79 -14.76
N ILE A 57 -25.73 -11.08 -13.65
CA ILE A 57 -25.15 -11.43 -12.35
C ILE A 57 -25.88 -12.69 -11.87
N LYS A 58 -25.17 -13.83 -11.88
CA LYS A 58 -25.68 -15.08 -11.31
C LYS A 58 -26.14 -14.81 -9.88
N LYS A 59 -27.47 -14.84 -9.66
CA LYS A 59 -28.06 -14.71 -8.33
C LYS A 59 -27.67 -15.95 -7.53
N ARG A 60 -26.70 -15.81 -6.63
CA ARG A 60 -26.38 -16.82 -5.60
C ARG A 60 -27.03 -16.41 -4.28
N SER A 61 -27.31 -17.39 -3.43
CA SER A 61 -27.79 -17.14 -2.07
C SER A 61 -26.84 -16.15 -1.35
N PRO A 62 -27.35 -15.07 -0.74
CA PRO A 62 -26.54 -14.12 0.03
C PRO A 62 -25.69 -14.83 1.09
N LEU A 63 -26.24 -15.88 1.70
CA LEU A 63 -25.56 -16.66 2.73
C LEU A 63 -24.34 -17.41 2.18
N LEU A 64 -24.44 -17.96 0.96
CA LEU A 64 -23.30 -18.60 0.30
C LEU A 64 -22.21 -17.59 -0.07
N ILE A 65 -22.59 -16.40 -0.54
CA ILE A 65 -21.63 -15.33 -0.87
C ILE A 65 -20.89 -14.90 0.40
N THR A 66 -21.62 -14.63 1.48
CA THR A 66 -21.03 -14.25 2.76
C THR A 66 -20.12 -15.36 3.29
N ALA A 67 -20.53 -16.63 3.23
CA ALA A 67 -19.71 -17.75 3.66
C ALA A 67 -18.39 -17.86 2.86
N ILE A 68 -18.44 -17.69 1.54
CA ILE A 68 -17.23 -17.71 0.70
C ILE A 68 -16.30 -16.53 1.01
N ILE A 69 -16.85 -15.33 1.21
CA ILE A 69 -16.05 -14.13 1.55
C ILE A 69 -15.37 -14.32 2.91
N VAL A 70 -16.12 -14.71 3.93
CA VAL A 70 -15.61 -14.90 5.29
C VAL A 70 -14.59 -16.03 5.32
N GLY A 71 -14.90 -17.18 4.72
CA GLY A 71 -13.97 -18.32 4.64
C GLY A 71 -12.68 -17.97 3.89
N GLY A 72 -12.79 -17.26 2.77
CA GLY A 72 -11.64 -16.77 2.01
C GLY A 72 -10.78 -15.79 2.80
N LEU A 73 -11.40 -14.87 3.55
CA LEU A 73 -10.69 -13.92 4.40
C LEU A 73 -9.95 -14.62 5.55
N ILE A 74 -10.60 -15.57 6.22
CA ILE A 74 -9.98 -16.36 7.29
C ILE A 74 -8.77 -17.13 6.75
N ALA A 75 -8.93 -17.83 5.62
CA ALA A 75 -7.85 -18.57 4.98
C ALA A 75 -6.68 -17.66 4.59
N LEU A 76 -6.96 -16.46 4.07
CA LEU A 76 -5.95 -15.48 3.70
C LEU A 76 -5.18 -14.96 4.92
N ILE A 77 -5.88 -14.63 6.02
CA ILE A 77 -5.27 -14.15 7.26
C ILE A 77 -4.38 -15.24 7.89
N ILE A 78 -4.90 -16.46 8.01
CA ILE A 78 -4.16 -17.58 8.61
C ILE A 78 -2.94 -17.92 7.76
N GLY A 79 -3.12 -18.05 6.43
CA GLY A 79 -2.03 -18.36 5.51
C GLY A 79 -0.95 -17.27 5.51
N GLY A 80 -1.36 -16.00 5.54
CA GLY A 80 -0.44 -14.87 5.69
C GLY A 80 0.36 -14.99 6.99
N LYS A 81 -0.34 -15.11 8.14
CA LYS A 81 0.29 -15.20 9.46
C LYS A 81 1.30 -16.34 9.55
N TRP A 82 0.94 -17.56 9.14
CA TRP A 82 1.86 -18.71 9.18
C TRP A 82 3.09 -18.49 8.30
N THR A 83 2.93 -17.85 7.14
CA THR A 83 4.05 -17.53 6.26
C THR A 83 4.99 -16.51 6.91
N VAL A 84 4.44 -15.46 7.54
CA VAL A 84 5.24 -14.45 8.25
C VAL A 84 5.96 -15.06 9.45
N ASP A 85 5.25 -15.80 10.30
CA ASP A 85 5.81 -16.41 11.50
C ASP A 85 6.95 -17.38 11.15
N GLY A 86 6.76 -18.19 10.10
CA GLY A 86 7.81 -19.07 9.59
C GLY A 86 9.01 -18.32 9.02
N ALA A 87 8.78 -17.26 8.23
CA ALA A 87 9.85 -16.44 7.69
C ALA A 87 10.65 -15.70 8.78
N VAL A 88 9.98 -15.23 9.83
CA VAL A 88 10.62 -14.60 10.99
C VAL A 88 11.47 -15.62 11.76
N GLN A 89 11.00 -16.85 11.97
CA GLN A 89 11.80 -17.90 12.60
C GLN A 89 13.07 -18.21 11.79
N ILE A 90 12.93 -18.34 10.47
CA ILE A 90 14.07 -18.55 9.57
C ILE A 90 15.05 -17.38 9.68
N ALA A 91 14.57 -16.14 9.60
CA ALA A 91 15.41 -14.95 9.68
C ALA A 91 16.19 -14.85 11.01
N ASN A 92 15.57 -15.23 12.12
CA ASN A 92 16.25 -15.33 13.42
C ASN A 92 17.35 -16.41 13.42
N LEU A 93 17.11 -17.57 12.78
CA LEU A 93 18.13 -18.62 12.63
C LEU A 93 19.33 -18.17 11.79
N PHE A 94 19.11 -17.27 10.82
CA PHE A 94 20.19 -16.63 10.05
C PHE A 94 20.91 -15.50 10.79
N GLY A 95 20.53 -15.20 12.03
CA GLY A 95 21.17 -14.16 12.84
C GLY A 95 20.88 -12.73 12.38
N LEU A 96 19.80 -12.50 11.63
CA LEU A 96 19.42 -11.16 11.21
C LEU A 96 18.98 -10.31 12.41
N SER A 97 19.32 -9.02 12.39
CA SER A 97 18.94 -8.09 13.46
C SER A 97 17.42 -7.91 13.50
N GLN A 98 16.86 -7.64 14.69
CA GLN A 98 15.42 -7.37 14.85
C GLN A 98 14.95 -6.20 13.96
N PHE A 99 15.81 -5.20 13.76
CA PHE A 99 15.56 -4.10 12.83
C PHE A 99 15.37 -4.62 11.41
N LEU A 100 16.30 -5.41 10.87
CA LEU A 100 16.20 -5.96 9.53
C LEU A 100 14.98 -6.88 9.36
N ILE A 101 14.68 -7.72 10.35
CA ILE A 101 13.49 -8.58 10.34
C ILE A 101 12.21 -7.73 10.26
N SER A 102 12.12 -6.67 11.08
CA SER A 102 10.96 -5.77 11.08
C SER A 102 10.81 -4.98 9.77
N ALA A 103 11.91 -4.43 9.26
CA ALA A 103 11.94 -3.57 8.09
C ALA A 103 11.73 -4.35 6.79
N THR A 104 12.00 -5.67 6.78
CA THR A 104 11.93 -6.50 5.56
C THR A 104 10.88 -7.61 5.68
N VAL A 105 11.11 -8.63 6.51
CA VAL A 105 10.30 -9.84 6.58
C VAL A 105 8.88 -9.53 7.06
N ILE A 106 8.75 -8.77 8.15
CA ILE A 106 7.45 -8.42 8.69
C ILE A 106 6.71 -7.47 7.75
N ALA A 107 7.39 -6.45 7.23
CA ALA A 107 6.82 -5.48 6.29
C ALA A 107 6.32 -6.12 4.97
N LEU A 108 7.10 -7.05 4.41
CA LEU A 108 6.67 -7.87 3.28
C LEU A 108 5.52 -8.79 3.67
N GLY A 109 5.61 -9.38 4.86
CA GLY A 109 4.66 -10.30 5.43
C GLY A 109 3.25 -9.73 5.54
N THR A 110 3.13 -8.50 6.04
CA THR A 110 1.85 -7.80 6.14
C THR A 110 1.23 -7.48 4.79
N SER A 111 2.04 -7.47 3.72
CA SER A 111 1.60 -7.20 2.34
C SER A 111 1.34 -8.49 1.52
N LEU A 112 1.55 -9.67 2.11
CA LEU A 112 1.31 -10.95 1.46
C LEU A 112 -0.16 -11.16 1.06
N PRO A 113 -1.16 -10.82 1.89
CA PRO A 113 -2.57 -10.89 1.51
C PRO A 113 -2.86 -10.09 0.23
N GLU A 114 -2.36 -8.87 0.15
CA GLU A 114 -2.51 -7.95 -0.97
C GLU A 114 -1.79 -8.45 -2.22
N LEU A 115 -0.60 -9.04 -2.04
CA LEU A 115 0.13 -9.67 -3.13
C LEU A 115 -0.63 -10.88 -3.69
N ALA A 116 -1.21 -11.71 -2.83
CA ALA A 116 -1.99 -12.88 -3.25
C ALA A 116 -3.25 -12.49 -4.02
N THR A 117 -3.96 -11.44 -3.59
CA THR A 117 -5.12 -10.92 -4.33
C THR A 117 -4.70 -10.30 -5.67
N ALA A 118 -3.61 -9.54 -5.71
CA ALA A 118 -3.05 -8.96 -6.93
C ALA A 118 -2.63 -10.03 -7.95
N ILE A 119 -1.93 -11.08 -7.52
CA ILE A 119 -1.53 -12.21 -8.38
C ILE A 119 -2.75 -12.94 -8.93
N THR A 120 -3.77 -13.17 -8.08
CA THR A 120 -5.00 -13.84 -8.51
C THR A 120 -5.77 -13.00 -9.55
N ALA A 121 -5.82 -11.68 -9.36
CA ALA A 121 -6.41 -10.76 -10.34
C ALA A 121 -5.59 -10.69 -11.64
N ALA A 122 -4.25 -10.72 -11.56
CA ALA A 122 -3.37 -10.76 -12.72
C ALA A 122 -3.58 -12.01 -13.57
N LYS A 123 -3.73 -13.19 -12.94
CA LYS A 123 -4.06 -14.44 -13.63
C LYS A 123 -5.40 -14.40 -14.37
N ARG A 124 -6.30 -13.50 -13.96
CA ARG A 124 -7.62 -13.28 -14.57
C ARG A 124 -7.63 -12.10 -15.56
N ASN A 125 -6.49 -11.46 -15.81
CA ASN A 125 -6.37 -10.23 -16.62
C ASN A 125 -7.21 -9.05 -16.09
N GLU A 126 -7.47 -9.01 -14.79
CA GLU A 126 -8.27 -7.98 -14.13
C GLU A 126 -7.39 -6.81 -13.63
N THR A 127 -6.71 -6.13 -14.56
CA THR A 127 -5.70 -5.09 -14.23
C THR A 127 -6.27 -3.96 -13.38
N GLY A 128 -7.55 -3.60 -13.55
CA GLY A 128 -8.21 -2.59 -12.73
C GLY A 128 -8.29 -2.95 -11.25
N ILE A 129 -8.48 -4.24 -10.93
CA ILE A 129 -8.50 -4.72 -9.53
C ILE A 129 -7.09 -4.62 -8.92
N ILE A 130 -6.06 -4.96 -9.70
CA ILE A 130 -4.66 -4.88 -9.25
C ILE A 130 -4.27 -3.45 -8.90
N VAL A 131 -4.51 -2.51 -9.82
CA VAL A 131 -4.16 -1.09 -9.62
C VAL A 131 -4.98 -0.50 -8.47
N GLY A 132 -6.27 -0.83 -8.39
CA GLY A 132 -7.14 -0.41 -7.30
C GLY A 132 -6.64 -0.90 -5.93
N ASN A 133 -6.19 -2.16 -5.85
CA ASN A 133 -5.63 -2.73 -4.63
C ASN A 133 -4.35 -2.01 -4.19
N VAL A 134 -3.37 -1.86 -5.10
CA VAL A 134 -2.08 -1.23 -4.79
C VAL A 134 -2.25 0.25 -4.43
N ALA A 135 -3.02 1.01 -5.21
CA ALA A 135 -3.26 2.42 -4.94
C ALA A 135 -4.07 2.62 -3.66
N GLY A 136 -5.14 1.84 -3.48
CA GLY A 136 -6.02 1.93 -2.32
C GLY A 136 -5.31 1.62 -1.00
N ALA A 137 -4.51 0.55 -0.95
CA ALA A 137 -3.77 0.17 0.24
C ALA A 137 -2.73 1.23 0.64
N ASN A 138 -2.00 1.80 -0.32
CA ASN A 138 -1.03 2.86 -0.04
C ASN A 138 -1.70 4.17 0.43
N ILE A 139 -2.82 4.55 -0.19
CA ILE A 139 -3.61 5.71 0.23
C ILE A 139 -4.14 5.51 1.65
N PHE A 140 -4.65 4.31 1.96
CA PHE A 140 -5.11 3.96 3.31
C PHE A 140 -3.98 4.03 4.33
N ASN A 141 -2.83 3.42 4.06
CA ASN A 141 -1.70 3.41 4.98
C ASN A 141 -1.18 4.84 5.26
N ILE A 142 -1.02 5.66 4.21
CA ILE A 142 -0.47 7.00 4.36
C ILE A 142 -1.48 7.96 4.97
N PHE A 143 -2.75 7.97 4.53
CA PHE A 143 -3.68 8.99 4.99
C PHE A 143 -4.49 8.57 6.22
N TRP A 144 -4.91 7.31 6.30
CA TRP A 144 -5.69 6.84 7.45
C TRP A 144 -4.79 6.42 8.61
N ILE A 145 -3.86 5.48 8.40
CA ILE A 145 -3.06 4.91 9.50
C ILE A 145 -2.13 5.98 10.09
N ILE A 146 -1.30 6.63 9.27
CA ILE A 146 -0.42 7.70 9.77
C ILE A 146 -1.26 8.88 10.30
N GLY A 147 -2.37 9.21 9.64
CA GLY A 147 -3.26 10.30 10.07
C GLY A 147 -3.82 10.14 11.47
N ILE A 148 -4.44 8.97 11.76
CA ILE A 148 -4.94 8.64 13.09
C ILE A 148 -3.79 8.56 14.10
N THR A 149 -2.70 7.89 13.73
CA THR A 149 -1.56 7.70 14.62
C THR A 149 -0.99 9.05 15.07
N ALA A 150 -0.80 10.00 14.15
CA ALA A 150 -0.29 11.34 14.45
C ALA A 150 -1.22 12.19 15.31
N ILE A 151 -2.55 11.99 15.23
CA ILE A 151 -3.53 12.66 16.10
C ILE A 151 -3.42 12.15 17.53
N ILE A 152 -3.33 10.82 17.69
CA ILE A 152 -3.20 10.17 18.99
C ILE A 152 -1.85 10.54 19.62
N ALA A 153 -0.76 10.30 18.88
CA ALA A 153 0.61 10.54 19.30
C ALA A 153 1.43 11.14 18.14
N PRO A 154 1.92 12.39 18.26
CA PRO A 154 2.82 12.97 17.27
C PRO A 154 4.01 12.06 16.96
N ILE A 155 4.35 11.92 15.67
CA ILE A 155 5.32 10.95 15.21
C ILE A 155 6.63 11.66 14.92
N ALA A 156 7.67 11.40 15.71
CA ALA A 156 9.01 11.87 15.39
C ALA A 156 9.49 11.20 14.08
N VAL A 157 10.07 11.98 13.18
CA VAL A 157 10.60 11.48 11.90
C VAL A 157 12.11 11.64 11.90
N PRO A 158 12.85 10.58 12.24
CA PRO A 158 14.30 10.57 12.07
C PRO A 158 14.71 10.82 10.62
N GLU A 159 15.85 11.46 10.44
CA GLU A 159 16.36 11.84 9.12
C GLU A 159 16.64 10.63 8.21
N PHE A 160 16.98 9.45 8.78
CA PHE A 160 17.21 8.24 8.00
C PHE A 160 15.96 7.78 7.22
N ILE A 161 14.75 8.14 7.67
CA ILE A 161 13.49 7.81 7.00
C ILE A 161 13.34 8.59 5.68
N ASN A 162 14.02 9.73 5.51
CA ASN A 162 13.91 10.54 4.30
C ASN A 162 14.34 9.78 3.04
N MET A 163 15.31 8.87 3.16
CA MET A 163 15.71 8.03 2.04
C MET A 163 14.60 7.02 1.68
N ASP A 164 13.86 6.50 2.65
CA ASP A 164 12.74 5.58 2.40
C ASP A 164 11.57 6.32 1.74
N ILE A 165 11.28 7.54 2.21
CA ILE A 165 10.30 8.44 1.58
C ILE A 165 10.74 8.81 0.15
N ALA A 166 12.04 8.99 -0.10
CA ALA A 166 12.57 9.28 -1.43
C ALA A 166 12.38 8.10 -2.39
N PHE A 167 12.72 6.86 -2.00
CA PHE A 167 12.45 5.67 -2.80
C PHE A 167 10.96 5.52 -3.12
N MET A 168 10.08 5.72 -2.13
CA MET A 168 8.64 5.73 -2.33
C MET A 168 8.19 6.83 -3.31
N GLY A 169 8.78 8.03 -3.20
CA GLY A 169 8.54 9.15 -4.10
C GLY A 169 8.92 8.84 -5.55
N ILE A 170 10.12 8.30 -5.77
CA ILE A 170 10.62 7.88 -7.09
C ILE A 170 9.70 6.81 -7.68
N ALA A 171 9.35 5.77 -6.91
CA ALA A 171 8.45 4.72 -7.35
C ALA A 171 7.08 5.29 -7.76
N THR A 172 6.54 6.22 -6.99
CA THR A 172 5.26 6.88 -7.30
C THR A 172 5.34 7.70 -8.57
N LEU A 173 6.41 8.49 -8.74
CA LEU A 173 6.60 9.31 -9.95
C LEU A 173 6.81 8.45 -11.20
N LEU A 174 7.56 7.35 -11.09
CA LEU A 174 7.71 6.38 -12.19
C LEU A 174 6.37 5.74 -12.54
N LEU A 175 5.57 5.34 -11.54
CA LEU A 175 4.24 4.76 -11.77
C LEU A 175 3.33 5.76 -12.50
N LEU A 176 3.30 7.01 -12.05
CA LEU A 176 2.53 8.06 -12.71
C LEU A 176 3.04 8.34 -14.12
N GLY A 177 4.35 8.41 -14.33
CA GLY A 177 4.96 8.59 -15.64
C GLY A 177 4.59 7.46 -16.62
N PHE A 178 4.67 6.22 -16.18
CA PHE A 178 4.33 5.05 -16.99
C PHE A 178 2.85 4.92 -17.32
N ILE A 179 1.95 5.55 -16.56
CA ILE A 179 0.53 5.66 -16.97
C ILE A 179 0.38 6.44 -18.29
N PHE A 180 1.27 7.41 -18.54
CA PHE A 180 1.26 8.25 -19.75
C PHE A 180 2.16 7.72 -20.88
N VAL A 181 3.01 6.73 -20.62
CA VAL A 181 3.98 6.18 -21.58
C VAL A 181 3.60 4.75 -21.99
N GLY A 182 3.48 4.51 -23.30
CA GLY A 182 3.13 3.19 -23.85
C GLY A 182 1.61 2.98 -23.98
N LYS A 183 1.12 1.77 -23.73
CA LYS A 183 -0.32 1.47 -23.74
C LYS A 183 -1.01 2.16 -22.57
N ARG A 184 -1.77 3.22 -22.85
CA ARG A 184 -2.52 4.01 -21.84
C ARG A 184 -3.23 3.10 -20.84
N GLY A 185 -2.89 3.25 -19.56
CA GLY A 185 -3.53 2.54 -18.45
C GLY A 185 -3.11 1.09 -18.25
N GLN A 186 -2.00 0.63 -18.86
CA GLN A 186 -1.45 -0.70 -18.64
C GLN A 186 0.04 -0.62 -18.29
N ILE A 187 0.47 -1.44 -17.34
CA ILE A 187 1.89 -1.60 -17.01
C ILE A 187 2.46 -2.74 -17.86
N GLU A 188 3.48 -2.43 -18.64
CA GLU A 188 4.19 -3.41 -19.47
C GLU A 188 5.23 -4.20 -18.67
N ARG A 189 5.63 -5.38 -19.17
CA ARG A 189 6.56 -6.27 -18.44
C ARG A 189 7.88 -5.60 -18.10
N TRP A 190 8.44 -4.80 -19.01
CA TRP A 190 9.70 -4.10 -18.78
C TRP A 190 9.56 -2.99 -17.72
N GLN A 191 8.41 -2.30 -17.66
CA GLN A 191 8.11 -1.34 -16.60
C GLN A 191 8.02 -2.04 -15.23
N GLY A 192 7.44 -3.24 -15.20
CA GLY A 192 7.43 -4.11 -14.01
C GLY A 192 8.84 -4.50 -13.56
N ILE A 193 9.74 -4.84 -14.49
CA ILE A 193 11.14 -5.16 -14.18
C ILE A 193 11.84 -3.97 -13.52
N ILE A 194 11.59 -2.75 -13.99
CA ILE A 194 12.14 -1.53 -13.37
C ILE A 194 11.69 -1.40 -11.92
N PHE A 195 10.42 -1.67 -11.60
CA PHE A 195 9.94 -1.65 -10.21
C PHE A 195 10.60 -2.72 -9.34
N ILE A 196 10.86 -3.91 -9.89
CA ILE A 196 11.55 -4.98 -9.17
C ILE A 196 13.00 -4.57 -8.86
N ILE A 197 13.70 -3.99 -9.84
CA ILE A 197 15.07 -3.50 -9.64
C ILE A 197 15.10 -2.38 -8.60
N LEU A 198 14.16 -1.43 -8.67
CA LEU A 198 14.05 -0.34 -7.70
C LEU A 198 13.77 -0.88 -6.29
N TYR A 199 12.91 -1.88 -6.16
CA TYR A 199 12.62 -2.53 -4.88
C TYR A 199 13.85 -3.28 -4.34
N ALA A 200 14.59 -4.00 -5.18
CA ALA A 200 15.82 -4.66 -4.79
C ALA A 200 16.89 -3.65 -4.32
N ALA A 201 17.03 -2.52 -5.01
CA ALA A 201 17.92 -1.43 -4.62
C ALA A 201 17.50 -0.83 -3.26
N TYR A 202 16.20 -0.64 -3.03
CA TYR A 202 15.68 -0.20 -1.74
C TYR A 202 16.04 -1.19 -0.62
N VAL A 203 15.75 -2.48 -0.80
CA VAL A 203 16.07 -3.51 0.21
C VAL A 203 17.56 -3.56 0.51
N LEU A 204 18.42 -3.52 -0.52
CA LEU A 204 19.86 -3.46 -0.33
C LEU A 204 20.28 -2.22 0.46
N SER A 205 19.70 -1.06 0.17
CA SER A 205 19.97 0.17 0.93
C SER A 205 19.56 0.07 2.39
N VAL A 206 18.48 -0.65 2.71
CA VAL A 206 18.04 -0.89 4.09
C VAL A 206 19.01 -1.84 4.79
N ILE A 207 19.45 -2.90 4.11
CA ILE A 207 20.42 -3.87 4.64
C ILE A 207 21.78 -3.20 4.93
N LEU A 208 22.23 -2.28 4.07
CA LEU A 208 23.51 -1.59 4.28
C LEU A 208 23.46 -0.51 5.38
N ARG A 209 22.26 -0.03 5.74
CA ARG A 209 22.05 1.01 6.76
C ARG A 209 21.70 0.45 8.14
N GLY A 210 21.20 -0.79 8.21
CA GLY A 210 20.80 -1.48 9.43
C GLY A 210 21.84 -2.49 9.91
#